data_AF-A0A9D1LB71-F1
#
_entry.id   AF-A0A9D1LB71-F1
#
_cell.length_a   1.000
_cell.length_b   1.000
_cell.length_c   1.000
_cell.angle_alpha   90.00
_cell.angle_beta   90.00
_cell.angle_gamma   90.00
#
_symmetry.space_group_name_H-M   'P 1'
#
loop_
_entity.id
_entity.type
_entity.pdbx_description
1 polymer ?
#
loop_
_entity_poly.entity_id
_entity_poly.type
_entity_poly.pdbx_seq_one_letter_code
_entity_poly.pdbx_strand_id
1 'polypeptide(L)'
;MKKLEIAQLEQWLNTLAGEKTVYLPVEEADQVNYAAWAEGKTARLDCLRTVKSAKDVFFPQVENLLRMRMDGKKIEVHQADVLEEEFVVLGVRACDLRSFEILDRVFLSDPVDPFYQARREHGTVVTLACSQPDENCFCTNFGIDATDPLGDATMWLVGDALYLRANTEKGEALLASLPEGAGEDKVEKQQAATRKILENLPFGKLNLAGFDGEHLMEKFD
;
A
#
# COMPACT_ATOMS: atom_id res chain seq x y z
N MET A 1 -12.21 17.16 -3.98
CA MET A 1 -11.17 16.12 -4.22
C MET A 1 -9.88 16.84 -4.54
N LYS A 2 -8.71 16.31 -4.17
CA LYS A 2 -7.43 16.94 -4.54
C LYS A 2 -7.02 16.53 -5.95
N LYS A 3 -6.30 17.41 -6.65
CA LYS A 3 -5.73 17.12 -7.97
C LYS A 3 -4.25 17.46 -8.00
N LEU A 4 -3.45 16.57 -8.59
CA LEU A 4 -2.03 16.74 -8.80
C LEU A 4 -1.69 16.34 -10.24
N GLU A 5 -1.09 17.23 -11.03
CA GLU A 5 -0.59 16.85 -12.36
C GLU A 5 0.63 15.94 -12.22
N ILE A 6 0.79 14.95 -13.11
CA ILE A 6 1.94 14.04 -13.06
C ILE A 6 3.27 14.80 -13.21
N ALA A 7 3.29 15.89 -13.96
CA ALA A 7 4.44 16.78 -14.07
C ALA A 7 4.85 17.43 -12.72
N GLN A 8 3.95 17.48 -11.74
CA GLN A 8 4.19 18.02 -10.40
C GLN A 8 4.44 16.92 -9.36
N LEU A 9 4.35 15.64 -9.75
CA LEU A 9 4.51 14.51 -8.84
C LEU A 9 5.86 14.53 -8.14
N GLU A 10 6.95 14.72 -8.90
CA GLU A 10 8.31 14.73 -8.35
C GLU A 10 8.50 15.86 -7.32
N GLN A 11 7.97 17.06 -7.61
CA GLN A 11 8.02 18.19 -6.70
C GLN A 11 7.25 17.91 -5.39
N TRP A 12 6.09 17.27 -5.49
CA TRP A 12 5.30 16.89 -4.32
C TRP A 12 6.02 15.81 -3.50
N LEU A 13 6.60 14.79 -4.15
CA LEU A 13 7.39 13.75 -3.50
C LEU A 13 8.61 14.34 -2.77
N ASN A 14 9.32 15.28 -3.38
CA ASN A 14 10.46 15.96 -2.76
C ASN A 14 10.03 16.79 -1.54
N THR A 15 8.86 17.42 -1.60
CA THR A 15 8.30 18.17 -0.46
C THR A 15 8.00 17.23 0.71
N LEU A 16 7.34 16.08 0.44
CA LEU A 16 7.04 15.09 1.47
C LEU A 16 8.31 14.44 2.04
N ALA A 17 9.29 14.13 1.20
CA ALA A 17 10.56 13.52 1.60
C ALA A 17 11.43 14.43 2.48
N GLY A 18 11.17 15.74 2.49
CA GLY A 18 11.80 16.68 3.42
C GLY A 18 11.31 16.57 4.86
N GLU A 19 10.12 15.99 5.07
CA GLU A 19 9.48 15.88 6.38
C GLU A 19 9.45 14.43 6.90
N LYS A 20 9.24 13.46 6.01
CA LYS A 20 9.08 12.05 6.36
C LYS A 20 9.51 11.12 5.24
N THR A 21 9.78 9.87 5.57
CA THR A 21 10.16 8.88 4.56
C THR A 21 8.97 8.55 3.66
N VAL A 22 9.16 8.61 2.34
CA VAL A 22 8.12 8.27 1.37
C VAL A 22 8.52 7.01 0.61
N TYR A 23 7.77 5.93 0.77
CA TYR A 23 7.90 4.70 0.01
C TYR A 23 6.93 4.69 -1.15
N LEU A 24 7.41 4.31 -2.33
CA LEU A 24 6.59 4.12 -3.53
C LEU A 24 7.28 3.15 -4.49
N PRO A 25 6.57 2.64 -5.52
CA PRO A 25 7.19 1.90 -6.60
C PRO A 25 8.25 2.75 -7.32
N VAL A 26 9.50 2.33 -7.25
CA VAL A 26 10.64 2.95 -7.90
C VAL A 26 11.34 1.93 -8.78
N GLU A 27 11.82 2.38 -9.94
CA GLU A 27 12.65 1.58 -10.82
C GLU A 27 14.13 1.63 -10.41
N GLU A 28 14.69 0.45 -10.12
CA GLU A 28 16.11 0.25 -9.83
C GLU A 28 16.58 -1.03 -10.53
N ALA A 29 17.66 -0.94 -11.32
CA ALA A 29 18.25 -2.09 -12.04
C ALA A 29 17.21 -2.93 -12.84
N ASP A 30 16.41 -2.25 -13.67
CA ASP A 30 15.36 -2.83 -14.53
C ASP A 30 14.22 -3.55 -13.77
N GLN A 31 14.11 -3.35 -12.45
CA GLN A 31 13.04 -3.88 -11.62
C GLN A 31 12.31 -2.75 -10.92
N VAL A 32 11.00 -2.93 -10.68
CA VAL A 32 10.20 -1.99 -9.90
C VAL A 32 9.88 -2.60 -8.54
N ASN A 33 10.28 -1.91 -7.47
CA ASN A 33 10.01 -2.29 -6.08
C ASN A 33 9.60 -1.09 -5.25
N TYR A 34 8.93 -1.33 -4.13
CA TYR A 34 8.75 -0.29 -3.13
C TYR A 34 10.11 0.06 -2.51
N ALA A 35 10.49 1.33 -2.63
CA ALA A 35 11.71 1.85 -2.05
C ALA A 35 11.48 3.28 -1.55
N ALA A 36 12.34 3.72 -0.62
CA ALA A 36 12.35 5.11 -0.19
C ALA A 36 12.69 6.03 -1.38
N TRP A 37 11.87 7.05 -1.56
CA TRP A 37 12.05 8.11 -2.54
C TRP A 37 13.34 8.87 -2.27
N ALA A 38 14.05 9.19 -3.35
CA ALA A 38 15.17 10.11 -3.34
C ALA A 38 15.18 10.83 -4.69
N GLU A 39 15.61 12.10 -4.69
CA GLU A 39 15.72 12.90 -5.89
C GLU A 39 16.59 12.19 -6.95
N GLY A 40 16.14 12.20 -8.21
CA GLY A 40 16.80 11.51 -9.32
C GLY A 40 16.42 10.03 -9.49
N LYS A 41 15.60 9.46 -8.62
CA LYS A 41 14.99 8.13 -8.84
C LYS A 41 13.75 8.22 -9.75
N THR A 42 13.38 7.13 -10.40
CA THR A 42 12.21 7.08 -11.29
C THR A 42 11.02 6.43 -10.59
N ALA A 43 9.98 7.23 -10.30
CA ALA A 43 8.72 6.72 -9.74
C ALA A 43 7.89 6.00 -10.81
N ARG A 44 7.34 4.83 -10.49
CA ARG A 44 6.59 3.95 -11.41
C ARG A 44 5.19 3.59 -10.91
N LEU A 45 4.32 4.59 -10.80
CA LEU A 45 2.90 4.40 -10.43
C LEU A 45 2.09 3.68 -11.52
N ASP A 46 2.59 3.66 -12.75
CA ASP A 46 2.07 2.93 -13.90
C ASP A 46 2.35 1.42 -13.81
N CYS A 47 3.32 0.98 -13.01
CA CYS A 47 3.64 -0.42 -12.83
C CYS A 47 2.53 -1.13 -12.01
N LEU A 48 1.86 -2.11 -12.62
CA LEU A 48 0.77 -2.84 -11.95
C LEU A 48 1.29 -3.74 -10.82
N ARG A 49 2.38 -4.50 -11.06
CA ARG A 49 2.98 -5.46 -10.12
C ARG A 49 4.46 -5.15 -9.94
N THR A 50 4.84 -4.81 -8.71
CA THR A 50 6.24 -4.77 -8.30
C THR A 50 6.79 -6.19 -8.05
N VAL A 51 8.12 -6.34 -7.99
CA VAL A 51 8.72 -7.66 -7.69
C VAL A 51 8.38 -8.08 -6.26
N LYS A 52 8.42 -7.14 -5.30
CA LYS A 52 7.95 -7.33 -3.93
C LYS A 52 6.77 -6.41 -3.63
N SER A 53 5.77 -6.91 -2.91
CA SER A 53 4.57 -6.12 -2.61
C SER A 53 4.81 -5.06 -1.54
N ALA A 54 3.85 -4.14 -1.39
CA ALA A 54 3.91 -3.07 -0.39
C ALA A 54 4.05 -3.57 1.07
N LYS A 55 3.78 -4.86 1.32
CA LYS A 55 3.94 -5.50 2.64
C LYS A 55 5.36 -5.38 3.19
N ASP A 56 6.36 -5.34 2.30
CA ASP A 56 7.77 -5.30 2.69
C ASP A 56 8.14 -4.01 3.44
N VAL A 57 7.34 -2.94 3.28
CA VAL A 57 7.51 -1.70 4.05
C VAL A 57 7.11 -1.91 5.52
N PHE A 58 6.15 -2.79 5.79
CA PHE A 58 5.70 -3.15 7.14
C PHE A 58 6.50 -4.31 7.74
N PHE A 59 7.22 -5.07 6.91
CA PHE A 59 8.04 -6.22 7.30
C PHE A 59 9.42 -6.12 6.65
N PRO A 60 10.34 -5.34 7.25
CA PRO A 60 11.70 -5.28 6.74
C PRO A 60 12.36 -6.66 6.80
N GLN A 61 13.26 -6.92 5.84
CA GLN A 61 13.97 -8.20 5.76
C GLN A 61 14.81 -8.50 7.01
N VAL A 62 15.26 -7.45 7.71
CA VAL A 62 16.06 -7.54 8.93
C VAL A 62 15.49 -6.57 9.96
N GLU A 63 15.24 -7.07 11.16
CA GLU A 63 14.77 -6.30 12.31
C GLU A 63 15.73 -6.50 13.48
N ASN A 64 16.12 -5.42 14.14
CA ASN A 64 16.82 -5.54 15.42
C ASN A 64 15.78 -5.79 16.51
N LEU A 65 15.89 -6.90 17.24
CA LEU A 65 14.97 -7.21 18.34
C LEU A 65 15.58 -6.92 19.72
N LEU A 66 16.89 -7.12 19.85
CA LEU A 66 17.64 -6.99 21.09
C LEU A 66 19.00 -6.35 20.83
N ARG A 67 19.43 -5.46 21.72
CA ARG A 67 20.80 -4.96 21.81
C ARG A 67 21.41 -5.46 23.11
N MET A 68 22.53 -6.16 23.01
CA MET A 68 23.24 -6.68 24.19
C MET A 68 24.55 -5.91 24.37
N ARG A 69 24.78 -5.41 25.57
CA ARG A 69 26.05 -4.79 25.97
C ARG A 69 26.73 -5.66 27.02
N MET A 70 28.00 -5.97 26.80
CA MET A 70 28.81 -6.72 27.76
C MET A 70 29.72 -5.77 28.54
N ASP A 71 29.69 -5.87 29.86
CA ASP A 71 30.64 -5.24 30.77
C ASP A 71 31.30 -6.30 31.65
N GLY A 72 32.48 -6.78 31.22
CA GLY A 72 33.16 -7.93 31.83
C GLY A 72 32.31 -9.21 31.76
N LYS A 73 31.79 -9.63 32.91
CA LYS A 73 30.88 -10.80 33.04
C LYS A 73 29.40 -10.41 33.15
N LYS A 74 29.07 -9.12 33.14
CA LYS A 74 27.69 -8.63 33.14
C LYS A 74 27.20 -8.48 31.72
N ILE A 75 25.97 -8.93 31.48
CA ILE A 75 25.28 -8.76 30.20
C ILE A 75 24.07 -7.85 30.49
N GLU A 76 24.06 -6.68 29.87
CA GLU A 76 22.91 -5.79 29.82
C GLU A 76 22.16 -6.09 28.52
N VAL A 77 20.87 -6.38 28.62
CA VAL A 77 20.00 -6.66 27.48
C VAL A 77 18.98 -5.54 27.37
N HIS A 78 18.98 -4.86 26.23
CA HIS A 78 18.00 -3.83 25.88
C HIS A 78 17.12 -4.36 24.75
N GLN A 79 15.81 -4.17 24.88
CA GLN A 79 14.93 -4.36 23.74
C GLN A 79 15.26 -3.28 22.69
N ALA A 80 15.22 -3.65 21.42
CA ALA A 80 15.36 -2.66 20.37
C ALA A 80 14.17 -1.70 20.35
N ASP A 81 14.46 -0.44 20.04
CA ASP A 81 13.45 0.59 19.90
C ASP A 81 12.54 0.25 18.70
N VAL A 82 11.23 0.46 18.86
CA VAL A 82 10.28 0.37 17.75
C VAL A 82 10.36 1.65 16.90
N LEU A 83 9.81 1.59 15.69
CA LEU A 83 9.75 2.76 14.82
C LEU A 83 8.83 3.83 15.40
N GLU A 84 9.34 5.04 15.60
CA GLU A 84 8.56 6.23 16.02
C GLU A 84 8.40 7.26 14.89
N GLU A 85 9.12 7.09 13.79
CA GLU A 85 9.12 8.03 12.67
C GLU A 85 7.90 7.81 11.76
N GLU A 86 7.21 8.89 11.41
CA GLU A 86 6.16 8.86 10.40
C GLU A 86 6.74 8.53 9.02
N PHE A 87 5.97 7.77 8.24
CA PHE A 87 6.28 7.51 6.84
C PHE A 87 5.01 7.39 6.00
N VAL A 88 5.15 7.54 4.69
CA VAL A 88 4.06 7.41 3.72
C VAL A 88 4.37 6.26 2.78
N VAL A 89 3.37 5.43 2.48
CA VAL A 89 3.45 4.42 1.40
C VAL A 89 2.47 4.80 0.31
N LEU A 90 2.98 5.30 -0.81
CA LEU A 90 2.20 5.70 -2.00
C LEU A 90 2.13 4.56 -3.00
N GLY A 91 0.98 4.42 -3.68
CA GLY A 91 0.83 3.51 -4.81
C GLY A 91 0.34 2.10 -4.43
N VAL A 92 -0.09 1.89 -3.18
CA VAL A 92 -0.55 0.59 -2.69
C VAL A 92 -1.76 0.11 -3.48
N ARG A 93 -1.70 -1.07 -4.08
CA ARG A 93 -2.82 -1.62 -4.85
C ARG A 93 -3.91 -2.14 -3.90
N ALA A 94 -5.15 -2.22 -4.38
CA ALA A 94 -6.28 -2.74 -3.60
C ALA A 94 -6.03 -4.14 -3.02
N CYS A 95 -5.40 -5.02 -3.81
CA CYS A 95 -5.03 -6.36 -3.40
C CYS A 95 -3.95 -6.35 -2.30
N ASP A 96 -3.01 -5.41 -2.35
CA ASP A 96 -2.00 -5.24 -1.29
C ASP A 96 -2.64 -4.68 -0.01
N LEU A 97 -3.52 -3.69 -0.11
CA LEU A 97 -4.21 -3.16 1.07
C LEU A 97 -5.02 -4.26 1.78
N ARG A 98 -5.75 -5.09 1.01
CA ARG A 98 -6.49 -6.22 1.59
C ARG A 98 -5.57 -7.20 2.31
N SER A 99 -4.33 -7.36 1.85
CA SER A 99 -3.34 -8.19 2.56
C SER A 99 -2.99 -7.61 3.94
N PHE A 100 -2.96 -6.28 4.10
CA PHE A 100 -2.70 -5.63 5.38
C PHE A 100 -3.79 -5.94 6.40
N GLU A 101 -5.06 -5.96 5.98
CA GLU A 101 -6.16 -6.34 6.88
C GLU A 101 -6.05 -7.79 7.38
N ILE A 102 -5.49 -8.68 6.57
CA ILE A 102 -5.23 -10.07 6.98
C ILE A 102 -4.06 -10.10 7.97
N LEU A 103 -3.00 -9.34 7.70
CA LEU A 103 -1.83 -9.22 8.58
C LEU A 103 -2.22 -8.60 9.93
N ASP A 104 -3.07 -7.58 9.93
CA ASP A 104 -3.58 -6.92 11.13
C ASP A 104 -4.26 -7.95 12.07
N ARG A 105 -5.01 -8.92 11.53
CA ARG A 105 -5.65 -9.98 12.34
C ARG A 105 -4.68 -10.93 13.02
N VAL A 106 -3.46 -11.06 12.50
CA VAL A 106 -2.45 -11.96 13.05
C VAL A 106 -1.54 -11.18 13.99
N PHE A 107 -0.93 -10.09 13.51
CA PHE A 107 0.13 -9.38 14.21
C PHE A 107 -0.38 -8.36 15.24
N LEU A 108 -1.66 -7.98 15.19
CA LEU A 108 -2.30 -7.14 16.22
C LEU A 108 -3.23 -7.96 17.13
N SER A 109 -3.24 -9.28 16.99
CA SER A 109 -3.89 -10.18 17.95
C SER A 109 -2.97 -10.48 19.12
N ASP A 110 -3.50 -10.95 20.25
CA ASP A 110 -2.69 -11.26 21.45
C ASP A 110 -1.85 -12.54 21.24
N PRO A 111 -0.52 -12.51 21.48
CA PRO A 111 0.29 -11.34 21.85
C PRO A 111 0.63 -10.44 20.64
N VAL A 112 0.48 -9.12 20.83
CA VAL A 112 0.73 -8.11 19.79
C VAL A 112 2.21 -8.05 19.41
N ASP A 113 2.50 -7.96 18.11
CA ASP A 113 3.84 -7.63 17.61
C ASP A 113 4.07 -6.11 17.67
N PRO A 114 4.97 -5.63 18.55
CA PRO A 114 5.14 -4.19 18.76
C PRO A 114 5.81 -3.48 17.57
N PHE A 115 6.61 -4.19 16.75
CA PHE A 115 7.26 -3.60 15.58
C PHE A 115 6.26 -3.41 14.45
N TYR A 116 5.40 -4.41 14.23
CA TYR A 116 4.32 -4.30 13.25
C TYR A 116 3.30 -3.24 13.65
N GLN A 117 2.87 -3.24 14.92
CA GLN A 117 1.96 -2.23 15.46
C GLN A 117 2.50 -0.82 15.22
N ALA A 118 3.75 -0.56 15.63
CA ALA A 118 4.38 0.74 15.47
C ALA A 118 4.39 1.19 13.99
N ARG A 119 4.68 0.30 13.04
CA ARG A 119 4.63 0.64 11.62
C ARG A 119 3.22 0.91 11.09
N ARG A 120 2.20 0.20 11.55
CA ARG A 120 0.81 0.48 11.18
C ARG A 120 0.31 1.79 11.78
N GLU A 121 0.77 2.14 12.97
CA GLU A 121 0.43 3.40 13.65
C GLU A 121 1.12 4.61 13.02
N HIS A 122 2.40 4.52 12.64
CA HIS A 122 3.15 5.65 12.06
C HIS A 122 3.11 5.71 10.53
N GLY A 123 2.75 4.61 9.87
CA GLY A 123 2.58 4.55 8.43
C GLY A 123 1.27 5.17 7.97
N THR A 124 1.34 6.01 6.93
CA THR A 124 0.18 6.50 6.17
C THR A 124 0.10 5.76 4.85
N VAL A 125 -0.99 5.04 4.59
CA VAL A 125 -1.16 4.22 3.39
C VAL A 125 -2.01 4.95 2.37
N VAL A 126 -1.40 5.30 1.23
CA VAL A 126 -2.10 5.90 0.09
C VAL A 126 -2.20 4.87 -1.02
N THR A 127 -3.44 4.46 -1.30
CA THR A 127 -3.72 3.45 -2.32
C THR A 127 -3.81 4.06 -3.70
N LEU A 128 -3.49 3.28 -4.72
CA LEU A 128 -3.71 3.62 -6.12
C LEU A 128 -4.72 2.67 -6.74
N ALA A 129 -5.88 3.21 -7.07
CA ALA A 129 -6.96 2.50 -7.73
C ALA A 129 -6.48 1.89 -9.06
N CYS A 130 -7.02 0.72 -9.37
CA CYS A 130 -6.71 -0.01 -10.59
C CYS A 130 -7.34 0.70 -11.79
N SER A 131 -6.51 1.03 -12.78
CA SER A 131 -6.95 1.59 -14.06
C SER A 131 -6.90 0.57 -15.19
N GLN A 132 -5.99 -0.41 -15.09
CA GLN A 132 -5.71 -1.40 -16.11
C GLN A 132 -5.41 -2.75 -15.44
N PRO A 133 -6.43 -3.54 -15.11
CA PRO A 133 -6.23 -4.86 -14.52
C PRO A 133 -5.63 -5.82 -15.55
N ASP A 134 -4.77 -6.73 -15.09
CA ASP A 134 -4.18 -7.81 -15.91
C ASP A 134 -5.19 -8.95 -16.13
N GLU A 135 -4.98 -9.74 -17.18
CA GLU A 135 -5.82 -10.91 -17.48
C GLU A 135 -5.85 -11.93 -16.34
N ASN A 136 -4.79 -11.98 -15.54
CA ASN A 136 -4.63 -12.89 -14.40
C ASN A 136 -5.16 -12.32 -13.07
N CYS A 137 -5.77 -11.12 -13.06
CA CYS A 137 -6.31 -10.53 -11.84
C CYS A 137 -7.60 -11.22 -11.38
N PHE A 138 -7.75 -11.36 -10.06
CA PHE A 138 -8.86 -12.07 -9.42
C PHE A 138 -9.43 -11.33 -8.19
N CYS A 139 -9.24 -10.01 -8.12
CA CYS A 139 -9.65 -9.17 -6.98
C CYS A 139 -11.14 -9.36 -6.59
N THR A 140 -12.01 -9.49 -7.58
CA THR A 140 -13.46 -9.65 -7.41
C THR A 140 -13.85 -10.90 -6.62
N ASN A 141 -13.10 -12.01 -6.74
CA ASN A 141 -13.39 -13.24 -5.98
C ASN A 141 -13.20 -13.06 -4.47
N PHE A 142 -12.37 -12.10 -4.06
CA PHE A 142 -12.10 -11.78 -2.67
C PHE A 142 -12.94 -10.59 -2.16
N GLY A 143 -13.93 -10.14 -2.94
CA GLY A 143 -14.78 -9.00 -2.61
C GLY A 143 -14.03 -7.66 -2.63
N ILE A 144 -12.90 -7.58 -3.32
CA ILE A 144 -12.07 -6.37 -3.39
C ILE A 144 -12.59 -5.47 -4.52
N ASP A 145 -13.07 -4.27 -4.19
CA ASP A 145 -13.27 -3.22 -5.20
C ASP A 145 -11.93 -2.57 -5.54
N ALA A 146 -11.31 -3.04 -6.64
CA ALA A 146 -10.03 -2.51 -7.08
C ALA A 146 -10.09 -1.05 -7.58
N THR A 147 -11.30 -0.50 -7.76
CA THR A 147 -11.53 0.84 -8.29
C THR A 147 -11.77 1.88 -7.21
N ASP A 148 -12.07 1.46 -5.97
CA ASP A 148 -12.10 2.30 -4.78
C ASP A 148 -11.43 1.56 -3.60
N PRO A 149 -10.09 1.48 -3.59
CA PRO A 149 -9.35 0.63 -2.66
C PRO A 149 -9.28 1.09 -1.21
N LEU A 150 -9.79 2.28 -0.84
CA LEU A 150 -9.68 2.85 0.52
C LEU A 150 -8.22 3.09 0.98
N GLY A 151 -7.84 2.72 2.21
CA GLY A 151 -6.60 3.16 2.87
C GLY A 151 -6.77 4.52 3.55
N ASP A 152 -5.68 5.17 3.97
CA ASP A 152 -5.74 6.52 4.57
C ASP A 152 -6.14 7.58 3.54
N ALA A 153 -5.66 7.40 2.30
CA ALA A 153 -6.13 8.13 1.14
C ALA A 153 -6.19 7.22 -0.09
N THR A 154 -7.11 7.54 -1.02
CA THR A 154 -7.25 6.87 -2.30
C THR A 154 -6.80 7.79 -3.43
N MET A 155 -6.04 7.26 -4.38
CA MET A 155 -5.55 7.97 -5.56
C MET A 155 -6.02 7.28 -6.85
N TRP A 156 -6.37 8.07 -7.87
CA TRP A 156 -6.74 7.63 -9.22
C TRP A 156 -5.87 8.33 -10.26
N LEU A 157 -5.23 7.54 -11.13
CA LEU A 157 -4.47 8.07 -12.28
C LEU A 157 -5.40 8.15 -13.50
N VAL A 158 -5.79 9.36 -13.90
CA VAL A 158 -6.66 9.59 -15.07
C VAL A 158 -6.00 10.55 -16.05
N GLY A 159 -5.53 10.02 -17.18
CA GLY A 159 -4.68 10.77 -18.11
C GLY A 159 -3.38 11.17 -17.41
N ASP A 160 -3.01 12.44 -17.51
CA ASP A 160 -1.77 12.98 -16.94
C ASP A 160 -1.97 13.60 -15.55
N ALA A 161 -3.04 13.23 -14.84
CA ALA A 161 -3.36 13.74 -13.52
C ALA A 161 -3.71 12.64 -12.51
N LEU A 162 -3.30 12.87 -11.26
CA LEU A 162 -3.69 12.13 -10.08
C LEU A 162 -4.83 12.88 -9.38
N TYR A 163 -5.89 12.14 -9.08
CA TYR A 163 -7.00 12.60 -8.27
C TYR A 163 -6.93 11.90 -6.92
N LEU A 164 -7.03 12.63 -5.81
CA LEU A 164 -6.84 12.07 -4.47
C LEU A 164 -8.01 12.42 -3.55
N ARG A 165 -8.45 11.42 -2.77
CA ARG A 165 -9.47 11.54 -1.73
C ARG A 165 -8.89 11.07 -0.41
N ALA A 166 -8.97 11.91 0.62
CA ALA A 166 -8.67 11.46 1.97
C ALA A 166 -9.83 10.59 2.49
N ASN A 167 -9.50 9.50 3.18
CA ASN A 167 -10.47 8.63 3.84
C ASN A 167 -10.33 8.66 5.38
N THR A 168 -9.17 9.08 5.89
CA THR A 168 -8.86 9.21 7.32
C THR A 168 -8.19 10.55 7.62
N GLU A 169 -8.05 10.90 8.90
CA GLU A 169 -7.35 12.12 9.35
C GLU A 169 -5.89 12.16 8.89
N LYS A 170 -5.19 11.01 8.85
CA LYS A 170 -3.83 10.90 8.28
C LYS A 170 -3.81 11.28 6.81
N GLY A 171 -4.80 10.82 6.05
CA GLY A 171 -4.98 11.18 4.65
C GLY A 171 -5.28 12.67 4.47
N GLU A 172 -6.13 13.26 5.32
CA GLU A 172 -6.42 14.69 5.28
C GLU A 172 -5.18 15.53 5.53
N ALA A 173 -4.40 15.18 6.55
CA ALA A 173 -3.14 15.84 6.88
C ALA A 173 -2.12 15.74 5.73
N LEU A 174 -1.97 14.56 5.11
CA LEU A 174 -1.06 14.35 3.98
C LEU A 174 -1.47 15.17 2.75
N LEU A 175 -2.76 15.25 2.46
CA LEU A 175 -3.29 15.88 1.25
C LEU A 175 -3.54 17.38 1.42
N ALA A 176 -3.34 17.95 2.61
CA ALA A 176 -3.63 19.35 2.93
C ALA A 176 -2.89 20.35 2.02
N SER A 177 -1.66 20.02 1.60
CA SER A 177 -0.83 20.86 0.73
C SER A 177 -1.24 20.84 -0.75
N LEU A 178 -2.11 19.90 -1.15
CA LEU A 178 -2.55 19.78 -2.54
C LEU A 178 -3.73 20.72 -2.84
N PRO A 179 -3.79 21.26 -4.07
CA PRO A 179 -4.93 22.07 -4.49
C PRO A 179 -6.19 21.23 -4.66
N GLU A 180 -7.34 21.85 -4.41
CA GLU A 180 -8.63 21.27 -4.81
C GLU A 180 -8.69 21.15 -6.33
N GLY A 181 -9.35 20.10 -6.81
CA GLY A 181 -9.61 19.93 -8.22
C GLY A 181 -10.93 19.20 -8.48
N ALA A 182 -11.58 19.59 -9.58
CA ALA A 182 -12.76 18.90 -10.09
C ALA A 182 -12.33 17.66 -10.89
N GLY A 183 -12.86 16.50 -10.51
CA GLY A 183 -12.41 15.22 -11.05
C GLY A 183 -13.37 14.06 -10.88
N GLU A 184 -14.44 14.24 -10.12
CA GLU A 184 -15.39 13.22 -9.70
C GLU A 184 -15.96 12.48 -10.92
N ASP A 185 -16.48 13.20 -11.91
CA ASP A 185 -16.99 12.60 -13.16
C ASP A 185 -15.95 11.77 -13.92
N LYS A 186 -14.67 12.18 -13.89
CA LYS A 186 -13.58 11.47 -14.58
C LYS A 186 -13.20 10.20 -13.84
N VAL A 187 -13.11 10.28 -12.52
CA VAL A 187 -12.86 9.14 -11.64
C VAL A 187 -13.99 8.12 -11.76
N GLU A 188 -15.26 8.55 -11.68
CA GLU A 188 -16.41 7.66 -11.83
C GLU A 188 -16.43 6.93 -13.19
N LYS A 189 -16.11 7.65 -14.28
CA LYS A 189 -15.98 7.05 -15.62
C LYS A 189 -14.87 6.01 -15.67
N GLN A 190 -13.72 6.29 -15.08
CA GLN A 190 -12.63 5.32 -14.99
C GLN A 190 -13.04 4.10 -14.16
N GLN A 191 -13.63 4.30 -12.98
CA GLN A 191 -14.09 3.22 -12.11
C GLN A 191 -15.09 2.32 -12.85
N ALA A 192 -16.08 2.90 -13.54
CA ALA A 192 -17.05 2.15 -14.32
C ALA A 192 -16.41 1.38 -15.48
N ALA A 193 -15.40 1.95 -16.15
CA ALA A 193 -14.65 1.26 -17.19
C ALA A 193 -13.85 0.08 -16.63
N THR A 194 -13.12 0.28 -15.52
CA THR A 194 -12.35 -0.78 -14.87
C THR A 194 -13.24 -1.90 -14.35
N ARG A 195 -14.38 -1.59 -13.72
CA ARG A 195 -15.34 -2.62 -13.23
C ARG A 195 -15.81 -3.52 -14.36
N LYS A 196 -16.14 -2.96 -15.52
CA LYS A 196 -16.50 -3.74 -16.72
C LYS A 196 -15.38 -4.67 -17.19
N ILE A 197 -14.12 -4.25 -17.09
CA ILE A 197 -12.98 -5.12 -17.43
C ILE A 197 -12.89 -6.26 -16.41
N LEU A 198 -12.90 -5.93 -15.11
CA LEU A 198 -12.81 -6.92 -14.01
C LEU A 198 -13.89 -8.01 -14.09
N GLU A 199 -15.13 -7.66 -14.43
CA GLU A 199 -16.25 -8.59 -14.59
C GLU A 199 -16.07 -9.59 -15.74
N ASN A 200 -15.23 -9.24 -16.72
CA ASN A 200 -14.97 -10.03 -17.92
C ASN A 200 -13.63 -10.75 -17.88
N LEU A 201 -12.84 -10.60 -16.80
CA LEU A 201 -11.58 -11.31 -16.67
C LEU A 201 -11.80 -12.82 -16.53
N PRO A 202 -10.94 -13.67 -17.11
CA PRO A 202 -11.03 -15.13 -17.01
C PRO A 202 -11.12 -15.63 -15.57
N PHE A 203 -10.40 -14.99 -14.66
CA PHE A 203 -10.37 -15.32 -13.25
C PHE A 203 -11.28 -14.43 -12.39
N GLY A 204 -12.10 -13.54 -12.96
CA GLY A 204 -12.94 -12.62 -12.20
C GLY A 204 -14.15 -13.27 -11.52
N LYS A 205 -14.47 -14.52 -11.88
CA LYS A 205 -15.64 -15.29 -11.39
C LYS A 205 -15.25 -16.73 -11.06
N LEU A 206 -14.14 -16.91 -10.35
CA LEU A 206 -13.74 -18.23 -9.89
C LEU A 206 -14.75 -18.75 -8.86
N ASN A 207 -15.16 -20.01 -9.02
CA ASN A 207 -15.98 -20.68 -8.03
C ASN A 207 -15.08 -21.14 -6.89
N LEU A 208 -15.21 -20.50 -5.72
CA LEU A 208 -14.48 -20.86 -4.51
C LEU A 208 -15.24 -21.86 -3.61
N ALA A 209 -16.36 -22.42 -4.07
CA ALA A 209 -17.11 -23.42 -3.32
C ALA A 209 -16.23 -24.63 -2.97
N GLY A 210 -16.26 -25.05 -1.71
CA GLY A 210 -15.41 -26.14 -1.20
C GLY A 210 -14.03 -25.70 -0.70
N PHE A 211 -13.66 -24.42 -0.88
CA PHE A 211 -12.50 -23.78 -0.25
C PHE A 211 -12.94 -22.88 0.92
N ASP A 212 -13.95 -23.32 1.67
CA ASP A 212 -14.45 -22.68 2.88
C ASP A 212 -13.99 -23.49 4.10
N GLY A 213 -14.11 -22.91 5.30
CA GLY A 213 -13.62 -23.56 6.53
C GLY A 213 -14.28 -24.90 6.86
N GLU A 214 -15.45 -25.20 6.30
CA GLU A 214 -16.19 -26.45 6.53
C GLU A 214 -15.69 -27.58 5.63
N HIS A 215 -15.48 -27.28 4.35
CA HIS A 215 -15.12 -28.29 3.34
C HIS A 215 -13.63 -28.35 3.04
N LEU A 216 -12.81 -27.39 3.52
CA LEU A 216 -11.38 -27.33 3.25
C LEU A 216 -10.69 -28.64 3.69
N MET A 217 -10.98 -29.14 4.89
CA MET A 217 -10.35 -30.34 5.42
C MET A 217 -10.66 -31.59 4.58
N GLU A 218 -11.86 -31.67 3.99
CA GLU A 218 -12.25 -32.76 3.09
C GLU A 218 -11.42 -32.83 1.80
N LYS A 219 -10.65 -31.77 1.47
CA LYS A 219 -9.79 -31.71 0.28
C LYS A 219 -8.33 -32.05 0.57
N PHE A 220 -7.90 -32.02 1.83
CA PHE A 220 -6.50 -32.23 2.23
C PHE A 220 -6.27 -33.54 3.01
N ASP A 221 -7.34 -34.28 3.30
CA ASP A 221 -7.32 -35.69 3.75
C ASP A 221 -7.28 -36.67 2.55
#